data_AF-A0A6A5G1B9-F1
#
_entry.id   AF-A0A6A5G1B9-F1
#
_cell.length_a   1.000
_cell.length_b   1.000
_cell.length_c   1.000
_cell.angle_alpha   90.00
_cell.angle_beta   90.00
_cell.angle_gamma   90.00
#
_symmetry.space_group_name_H-M   'P 1'
#
loop_
_entity.id
_entity.type
_entity.pdbx_description
1 polymer ?
#
loop_
_entity_poly.entity_id
_entity_poly.type
_entity_poly.pdbx_seq_one_letter_code
_entity_poly.pdbx_strand_id
1 'polypeptide(L)'
;MSTINATVCSSISGGNGTTLDAIQMMNACNKLNEVKQKISEERKVGISSKVFPMLEQQKYYLAQIIRIGAEPYSTENSFVVANNYAFVHHLQSKIDCIPK
;
A
#
# COMPACT_ATOMS: atom_id res chain seq x y z
N MET A 1 -6.46 18.81 14.43
CA MET A 1 -5.73 17.64 14.94
C MET A 1 -6.54 16.41 14.56
N SER A 2 -6.14 15.70 13.51
CA SER A 2 -6.86 14.50 13.06
C SER A 2 -6.20 13.28 13.70
N THR A 3 -6.93 12.61 14.59
CA THR A 3 -6.57 11.32 15.19
C THR A 3 -6.57 10.27 14.09
N ILE A 4 -5.40 10.07 13.49
CA ILE A 4 -5.15 8.99 12.54
C ILE A 4 -5.35 7.68 13.31
N ASN A 5 -6.34 6.90 12.88
CA ASN A 5 -6.55 5.51 13.29
C ASN A 5 -5.28 4.70 12.98
N ALA A 6 -4.34 4.71 13.92
CA ALA A 6 -3.02 4.09 13.84
C ALA A 6 -3.02 2.60 14.22
N THR A 7 -4.19 1.96 14.29
CA THR A 7 -4.33 0.59 14.83
C THR A 7 -3.75 -0.49 13.92
N VAL A 8 -3.34 -0.17 12.68
CA VAL A 8 -2.66 -1.11 11.77
C VAL A 8 -1.14 -0.90 11.75
N CYS A 9 -0.63 0.26 12.19
CA CYS A 9 0.80 0.59 12.13
C CYS A 9 1.43 0.82 13.51
N SER A 10 0.71 0.54 14.60
CA SER A 10 1.20 0.67 15.99
C SER A 10 2.28 -0.35 16.37
N SER A 11 2.67 -1.23 15.45
CA SER A 11 3.66 -2.29 15.66
C SER A 11 4.54 -2.41 14.43
N ILE A 12 5.22 -1.32 14.03
CA ILE A 12 6.23 -1.37 12.97
C ILE A 12 7.32 -2.34 13.41
N SER A 13 7.20 -3.57 12.94
CA SER A 13 8.15 -4.66 13.17
C SER A 13 9.16 -4.69 12.02
N GLY A 14 9.64 -3.51 11.60
CA GLY A 14 10.75 -3.39 10.65
C GLY A 14 12.04 -3.34 11.46
N GLY A 15 12.68 -4.49 11.65
CA GLY A 15 13.85 -4.65 12.51
C GLY A 15 15.05 -5.19 11.74
N ASN A 16 16.20 -5.29 12.40
CA ASN A 16 17.36 -5.96 11.80
C ASN A 16 16.98 -7.40 11.41
N GLY A 17 17.06 -7.70 10.12
CA GLY A 17 16.77 -9.03 9.57
C GLY A 17 15.36 -9.21 8.99
N THR A 18 14.49 -8.20 8.96
CA THR A 18 13.22 -8.25 8.20
C THR A 18 13.42 -7.83 6.74
N THR A 19 12.48 -8.21 5.88
CA THR A 19 12.56 -7.95 4.43
C THR A 19 12.49 -6.45 4.11
N LEU A 20 11.68 -5.69 4.86
CA LEU A 20 11.65 -4.23 4.82
C LEU A 20 12.16 -3.64 6.12
N ASP A 21 12.89 -2.54 6.02
CA ASP A 21 13.26 -1.75 7.18
C ASP A 21 12.06 -0.94 7.73
N ALA A 22 12.25 -0.33 8.90
CA ALA A 22 11.20 0.45 9.57
C ALA A 22 10.67 1.62 8.72
N ILE A 23 11.53 2.30 7.94
CA ILE A 23 11.16 3.44 7.10
C ILE A 23 10.34 2.95 5.91
N GLN A 24 10.77 1.88 5.26
CA GLN A 24 10.06 1.26 4.15
C GLN A 24 8.68 0.75 4.60
N MET A 25 8.61 0.11 5.77
CA MET A 25 7.35 -0.31 6.39
C MET A 25 6.42 0.88 6.68
N MET A 26 6.95 1.95 7.28
CA MET A 26 6.19 3.18 7.53
C MET A 26 5.64 3.79 6.24
N ASN A 27 6.46 3.84 5.18
CA ASN A 27 6.06 4.38 3.89
C ASN A 27 4.95 3.54 3.23
N ALA A 28 5.06 2.21 3.27
CA ALA A 28 4.01 1.32 2.79
C ALA A 28 2.69 1.50 3.58
N CYS A 29 2.79 1.62 4.91
CA CYS A 29 1.67 1.91 5.82
C CYS A 29 0.96 3.23 5.46
N ASN A 30 1.73 4.31 5.32
CA ASN A 30 1.21 5.63 4.94
C ASN A 30 0.51 5.56 3.59
N LYS A 31 1.14 4.90 2.61
CA LYS A 31 0.55 4.76 1.28
C LYS A 31 -0.74 3.95 1.28
N LEU A 32 -0.80 2.88 2.08
CA LEU A 32 -2.02 2.10 2.26
C LEU A 32 -3.16 2.95 2.82
N ASN A 33 -2.87 3.82 3.80
CA ASN A 33 -3.86 4.72 4.38
C ASN A 33 -4.36 5.77 3.38
N GLU A 34 -3.48 6.35 2.57
CA GLU A 34 -3.87 7.24 1.47
C GLU A 34 -4.81 6.54 0.48
N VAL A 35 -4.48 5.32 0.07
CA VAL A 35 -5.31 4.55 -0.88
C VAL A 35 -6.68 4.25 -0.26
N LYS A 36 -6.75 3.87 1.02
CA LYS A 36 -8.03 3.65 1.73
C LYS A 36 -8.88 4.92 1.78
N GLN A 37 -8.26 6.09 1.98
CA GLN A 37 -8.96 7.37 1.96
C GLN A 37 -9.54 7.66 0.57
N LYS A 38 -8.73 7.51 -0.49
CA LYS A 38 -9.20 7.66 -1.88
C LYS A 38 -10.35 6.72 -2.23
N ILE A 39 -10.26 5.45 -1.84
CA ILE A 39 -11.36 4.47 -2.01
C ILE A 39 -12.63 4.96 -1.32
N SER A 40 -12.53 5.50 -0.11
CA SER A 40 -13.67 6.06 0.64
C SER A 40 -14.29 7.26 -0.08
N GLU A 41 -13.47 8.13 -0.67
CA GLU A 41 -13.93 9.27 -1.47
C GLU A 41 -14.63 8.82 -2.75
N GLU A 42 -14.04 7.89 -3.51
CA GLU A 42 -14.62 7.32 -4.73
C GLU A 42 -15.97 6.63 -4.46
N ARG A 43 -16.11 5.95 -3.31
CA ARG A 43 -17.40 5.35 -2.90
C ARG A 43 -18.51 6.38 -2.71
N LYS A 44 -18.18 7.63 -2.37
CA LYS A 44 -19.18 8.72 -2.25
C LYS A 44 -19.64 9.22 -3.61
N VAL A 45 -18.79 9.11 -4.64
CA VAL A 45 -19.09 9.51 -6.03
C VAL A 45 -19.92 8.44 -6.76
N GLY A 46 -19.77 7.17 -6.37
CA GLY A 46 -20.52 6.03 -6.91
C GLY A 46 -19.63 4.99 -7.61
N ILE A 47 -20.16 3.80 -7.88
CA ILE A 47 -19.39 2.61 -8.32
C ILE A 47 -18.90 2.71 -9.78
N SER A 48 -19.32 3.72 -10.55
CA SER A 48 -18.96 3.86 -11.98
C SER A 48 -17.54 4.40 -12.25
N SER A 49 -16.74 4.61 -11.20
CA SER A 49 -15.38 5.13 -11.34
C SER A 49 -14.43 4.09 -11.94
N LYS A 50 -13.79 4.44 -13.06
CA LYS A 50 -12.72 3.64 -13.68
C LYS A 50 -11.49 3.49 -12.78
N VAL A 51 -11.31 4.41 -11.82
CA VAL A 51 -10.19 4.44 -10.88
C VAL A 51 -10.39 3.45 -9.73
N PHE A 52 -11.65 3.22 -9.32
CA PHE A 52 -11.98 2.44 -8.13
C PHE A 52 -11.39 1.01 -8.12
N PRO A 53 -11.51 0.19 -9.18
CA PRO A 53 -10.92 -1.15 -9.20
C PRO A 53 -9.39 -1.12 -9.07
N MET A 54 -8.74 -0.08 -9.60
CA MET A 54 -7.28 0.07 -9.57
C MET A 54 -6.80 0.43 -8.17
N LEU A 55 -7.57 1.26 -7.45
CA LEU A 55 -7.29 1.57 -6.04
C LEU A 55 -7.48 0.33 -5.14
N GLU A 56 -8.51 -0.49 -5.36
CA GLU A 56 -8.71 -1.74 -4.62
C GLU A 56 -7.53 -2.71 -4.86
N GLN A 57 -7.01 -2.79 -6.09
CA GLN A 57 -5.80 -3.54 -6.39
C GLN A 57 -4.55 -2.97 -5.69
N GLN A 58 -4.35 -1.65 -5.70
CA GLN A 58 -3.24 -1.01 -4.97
C GLN A 58 -3.31 -1.34 -3.47
N LYS A 59 -4.51 -1.27 -2.87
CA LYS A 59 -4.74 -1.61 -1.47
C LYS A 59 -4.30 -3.05 -1.17
N TYR A 60 -4.64 -3.98 -2.06
CA TYR A 60 -4.24 -5.39 -1.94
C TYR A 60 -2.71 -5.55 -1.96
N TYR A 61 -2.02 -5.00 -2.97
CA TYR A 61 -0.57 -5.13 -3.08
C TYR A 61 0.17 -4.44 -1.93
N LEU A 62 -0.29 -3.28 -1.46
CA LEU A 62 0.27 -2.60 -0.30
C LEU A 62 0.11 -3.42 0.99
N ALA A 63 -1.03 -4.09 1.18
CA ALA A 63 -1.21 -5.00 2.32
C ALA A 63 -0.27 -6.21 2.25
N GLN A 64 -0.02 -6.75 1.05
CA GLN A 64 0.96 -7.83 0.84
C GLN A 64 2.40 -7.37 1.11
N ILE A 65 2.77 -6.18 0.65
CA ILE A 65 4.08 -5.56 0.94
C ILE A 65 4.31 -5.45 2.44
N ILE A 66 3.32 -4.95 3.19
CA ILE A 66 3.44 -4.80 4.65
C ILE A 66 3.53 -6.17 5.32
N ARG A 67 2.71 -7.14 4.91
CA ARG A 67 2.71 -8.48 5.51
C ARG A 67 4.06 -9.18 5.30
N ILE A 68 4.54 -9.25 4.06
CA ILE A 68 5.79 -9.94 3.70
C ILE A 68 7.01 -9.11 4.14
N GLY A 69 6.91 -7.78 4.12
CA GLY A 69 7.96 -6.87 4.57
C GLY A 69 8.33 -7.04 6.05
N ALA A 70 7.36 -7.46 6.88
CA ALA A 70 7.59 -7.76 8.29
C ALA A 70 8.17 -9.18 8.53
N GLU A 71 8.22 -10.03 7.50
CA GLU A 71 8.84 -11.35 7.60
C GLU A 71 10.37 -11.25 7.50
N PRO A 72 11.12 -12.25 8.03
CA PRO A 72 12.57 -12.29 7.88
C PRO A 72 13.01 -12.17 6.42
N TYR A 73 14.16 -11.54 6.22
CA TYR A 73 14.74 -11.38 4.90
C TYR A 73 15.04 -12.74 4.26
N SER A 74 14.51 -12.92 3.06
CA SER A 74 14.92 -13.95 2.11
C SER A 74 14.95 -13.34 0.71
N THR A 75 15.71 -13.95 -0.20
CA THR A 75 15.73 -13.52 -1.61
C THR A 75 14.33 -13.58 -2.23
N GLU A 76 13.55 -14.61 -1.87
CA GLU A 76 12.17 -14.78 -2.32
C GLU A 76 11.27 -13.65 -1.80
N ASN A 77 11.28 -13.37 -0.50
CA ASN A 77 10.46 -12.31 0.09
C ASN A 77 10.83 -10.94 -0.47
N SER A 78 12.12 -10.66 -0.64
CA SER A 78 12.61 -9.42 -1.24
C SER A 78 12.12 -9.26 -2.69
N PHE A 79 12.17 -10.33 -3.48
CA PHE A 79 11.68 -10.33 -4.86
C PHE A 79 10.16 -10.11 -4.94
N VAL A 80 9.38 -10.78 -4.08
CA VAL A 80 7.92 -10.60 -4.03
C VAL A 80 7.56 -9.17 -3.63
N VAL A 81 8.21 -8.61 -2.61
CA VAL A 81 8.00 -7.23 -2.18
C VAL A 81 8.33 -6.23 -3.30
N ALA A 82 9.46 -6.41 -3.98
CA ALA A 82 9.86 -5.55 -5.10
C ALA A 82 8.84 -5.59 -6.25
N ASN A 83 8.36 -6.79 -6.62
CA ASN A 83 7.33 -6.93 -7.66
C ASN A 83 6.01 -6.27 -7.26
N ASN A 84 5.59 -6.43 -6.00
CA ASN A 84 4.38 -5.77 -5.51
C ASN A 84 4.52 -4.24 -5.55
N TYR A 85 5.70 -3.68 -5.20
CA TYR A 85 5.95 -2.25 -5.37
C TYR A 85 5.84 -1.82 -6.84
N ALA A 86 6.42 -2.59 -7.76
CA ALA A 86 6.31 -2.31 -9.19
C ALA A 86 4.84 -2.29 -9.67
N PHE A 87 4.01 -3.23 -9.19
CA PHE A 87 2.58 -3.22 -9.48
C PHE A 87 1.85 -2.00 -8.90
N VAL A 88 2.17 -1.59 -7.67
CA VAL A 88 1.59 -0.38 -7.07
C VAL A 88 1.93 0.86 -7.91
N HIS A 89 3.19 1.00 -8.34
CA HIS A 89 3.63 2.11 -9.19
C HIS A 89 2.98 2.08 -10.56
N HIS A 90 2.88 0.91 -11.19
CA HIS A 90 2.19 0.74 -12.48
C HIS A 90 0.71 1.13 -12.40
N LEU A 91 0.01 0.70 -11.35
CA LEU A 91 -1.38 1.09 -11.11
C LEU A 91 -1.50 2.60 -10.88
N GLN A 92 -0.56 3.21 -10.14
CA GLN A 92 -0.57 4.65 -9.91
C GLN A 92 -0.42 5.42 -11.23
N SER A 93 0.54 5.02 -12.06
CA SER A 93 0.74 5.62 -13.38
C SER A 93 -0.51 5.54 -14.24
N LYS A 94 -1.21 4.40 -14.25
CA LYS A 94 -2.48 4.28 -14.99
C LYS A 94 -3.58 5.18 -14.45
N ILE A 95 -3.69 5.32 -13.12
CA ILE A 95 -4.66 6.22 -12.48
C ILE A 95 -4.36 7.67 -12.86
N ASP A 96 -3.10 8.07 -12.85
CA ASP A 96 -2.68 9.45 -13.18
C ASP A 96 -2.94 9.81 -14.65
N CYS A 97 -3.04 8.81 -15.54
CA CYS A 97 -3.43 8.99 -16.93
C CYS A 97 -4.95 9.09 -17.16
N ILE A 98 -5.79 8.87 -16.14
CA ILE A 98 -7.24 9.02 -16.29
C ILE A 98 -7.59 10.51 -16.16
N PRO A 99 -8.22 11.13 -17.19
CA PRO A 99 -8.62 12.52 -17.13
C PRO A 99 -9.67 12.73 -16.02
N LYS A 100 -9.49 13.82 -15.27
CA LYS A 100 -10.39 14.24 -14.18
C LYS A 100 -11.62 14.97 -14.71
#